data_AF-A0A4V0HZE3-F1
#
_entry.id   AF-A0A4V0HZE3-F1
#
_cell.length_a   1.000
_cell.length_b   1.000
_cell.length_c   1.000
_cell.angle_alpha   90.00
_cell.angle_beta   90.00
_cell.angle_gamma   90.00
#
_symmetry.space_group_name_H-M   'P 1'
#
loop_
_entity.id
_entity.type
_entity.pdbx_description
1 polymer ?
#
loop_
_entity_poly.entity_id
_entity_poly.type
_entity_poly.pdbx_seq_one_letter_code
_entity_poly.pdbx_strand_id
1 'polypeptide(L)'
;MCCFSGKVESVSDTNIFARASRDGRQFLVYSMKFKAGDDLAMILPIPTPKDSAEDAVKFINLEKYETFFDDLNAAFPAPASDAPTRGGKGDKPLAVVEVGKYVASFVPSVKAFDKLDQQFRLPAAVWDKLPQYADFGFAVFKLKKPEKGEQKVHPMAFEFPRDDKKILFLPTLHIHDGTVPAKAKFDHALFCQVPEAPSGWEESPGLADTSVKVKETQGIVDPNGHIYRKVMRGVFENKDVGILS
;
A
#
# COMPACT_ATOMS: atom_id res chain seq x y z
N MET A 1 -9.19 -1.37 5.34
CA MET A 1 -9.90 -0.97 4.12
C MET A 1 -9.30 0.33 3.63
N CYS A 2 -8.90 0.44 2.37
CA CYS A 2 -8.55 1.74 1.80
C CYS A 2 -9.78 2.63 1.61
N CYS A 3 -9.59 3.77 0.97
CA CYS A 3 -10.70 4.51 0.36
C CYS A 3 -11.03 3.87 -1.00
N PHE A 4 -12.26 3.39 -1.19
CA PHE A 4 -12.73 2.83 -2.45
C PHE A 4 -13.84 3.68 -3.07
N SER A 5 -13.81 3.90 -4.39
CA SER A 5 -14.84 4.69 -5.09
C SER A 5 -16.21 4.01 -5.15
N GLY A 6 -16.29 2.72 -4.84
CA GLY A 6 -17.50 1.92 -4.89
C GLY A 6 -17.55 0.85 -3.79
N LYS A 7 -18.59 0.02 -3.84
CA LYS A 7 -18.81 -1.05 -2.87
C LYS A 7 -17.75 -2.13 -3.02
N VAL A 8 -17.12 -2.49 -1.90
CA VAL A 8 -16.20 -3.62 -1.79
C VAL A 8 -16.80 -4.67 -0.86
N GLU A 9 -16.78 -5.94 -1.25
CA GLU A 9 -17.34 -7.03 -0.46
C GLU A 9 -16.40 -7.45 0.67
N SER A 10 -15.11 -7.55 0.38
CA SER A 10 -14.08 -7.83 1.37
C SER A 10 -12.75 -7.21 0.96
N VAL A 11 -11.97 -6.82 1.97
CA VAL A 11 -10.56 -6.46 1.84
C VAL A 11 -9.83 -7.11 2.99
N SER A 12 -8.79 -7.86 2.68
CA SER A 12 -7.99 -8.62 3.64
C SER A 12 -6.52 -8.55 3.28
N ASP A 13 -5.66 -9.02 4.19
CA ASP A 13 -4.22 -9.21 3.93
C ASP A 13 -3.56 -7.95 3.36
N THR A 14 -3.85 -6.81 3.99
CA THR A 14 -3.31 -5.53 3.59
C THR A 14 -1.85 -5.44 4.04
N ASN A 15 -0.96 -5.12 3.12
CA ASN A 15 0.45 -4.93 3.41
C ASN A 15 0.92 -3.59 2.84
N ILE A 16 1.66 -2.82 3.63
CA ILE A 16 2.15 -1.50 3.26
C ILE A 16 3.62 -1.39 3.63
N PHE A 17 4.46 -1.00 2.68
CA PHE A 17 5.86 -0.68 2.93
C PHE A 17 6.10 0.80 2.66
N ALA A 18 6.90 1.46 3.51
CA ALA A 18 7.37 2.81 3.27
C ALA A 18 8.87 2.96 3.55
N ARG A 19 9.55 3.79 2.76
CA ARG A 19 10.93 4.21 3.05
C ARG A 19 11.19 5.60 2.47
N ALA A 20 11.97 6.41 3.18
CA ALA A 20 12.47 7.67 2.62
C ALA A 20 13.36 7.39 1.39
N SER A 21 13.15 8.17 0.34
CA SER A 21 14.01 8.19 -0.85
C SER A 21 14.85 9.47 -0.85
N ARG A 22 15.60 9.70 -1.93
CA ARG A 22 16.40 10.90 -2.14
C ARG A 22 15.52 12.16 -2.17
N ASP A 23 16.15 13.31 -1.89
CA ASP A 23 15.56 14.64 -2.05
C ASP A 23 14.24 14.88 -1.27
N GLY A 24 14.08 14.17 -0.15
CA GLY A 24 12.88 14.29 0.70
C GLY A 24 11.66 13.53 0.18
N ARG A 25 11.84 12.65 -0.81
CA ARG A 25 10.78 11.79 -1.35
C ARG A 25 10.56 10.56 -0.48
N GLN A 26 9.50 9.81 -0.77
CA GLN A 26 9.16 8.55 -0.12
C GLN A 26 8.76 7.51 -1.16
N PHE A 27 9.31 6.31 -1.03
CA PHE A 27 8.75 5.10 -1.64
C PHE A 27 7.58 4.59 -0.81
N LEU A 28 6.51 4.18 -1.48
CA LEU A 28 5.40 3.46 -0.89
C LEU A 28 5.06 2.25 -1.75
N VAL A 29 4.88 1.11 -1.11
CA VAL A 29 4.34 -0.09 -1.76
C VAL A 29 3.10 -0.54 -1.00
N TYR A 30 2.05 -0.92 -1.72
CA TYR A 30 0.79 -1.36 -1.18
C TYR A 30 0.37 -2.68 -1.82
N SER A 31 -0.14 -3.62 -1.03
CA SER A 31 -0.88 -4.77 -1.56
C SER A 31 -2.06 -5.13 -0.67
N MET A 32 -3.04 -5.80 -1.25
CA MET A 32 -4.19 -6.36 -0.55
C MET A 32 -4.79 -7.50 -1.36
N LYS A 33 -5.64 -8.27 -0.69
CA LYS A 33 -6.68 -9.08 -1.33
C LYS A 33 -7.99 -8.32 -1.27
N PHE A 34 -8.77 -8.40 -2.34
CA PHE A 34 -10.09 -7.77 -2.39
C PHE A 34 -11.10 -8.60 -3.16
N LYS A 35 -12.38 -8.41 -2.83
CA LYS A 35 -13.53 -8.93 -3.55
C LYS A 35 -14.51 -7.80 -3.84
N ALA A 36 -14.97 -7.68 -5.07
CA ALA A 36 -15.94 -6.67 -5.49
C ALA A 36 -16.80 -7.19 -6.63
N GLY A 37 -18.03 -6.67 -6.75
CA GLY A 37 -18.95 -7.01 -7.84
C GLY A 37 -18.68 -6.23 -9.14
N ASP A 38 -18.02 -5.08 -9.03
CA ASP A 38 -17.81 -4.11 -10.11
C ASP A 38 -16.36 -3.60 -10.11
N ASP A 39 -15.95 -3.04 -11.25
CA ASP A 39 -14.70 -2.28 -11.36
C ASP A 39 -14.77 -1.05 -10.44
N LEU A 40 -13.67 -0.72 -9.79
CA LEU A 40 -13.62 0.38 -8.83
C LEU A 40 -12.24 1.02 -8.77
N ALA A 41 -12.11 2.16 -8.10
CA ALA A 41 -10.82 2.74 -7.76
C ALA A 41 -10.49 2.53 -6.29
N MET A 42 -9.25 2.15 -6.02
CA MET A 42 -8.61 2.36 -4.72
C MET A 42 -7.93 3.73 -4.74
N ILE A 43 -8.21 4.54 -3.72
CA ILE A 43 -7.69 5.90 -3.58
C ILE A 43 -6.86 5.95 -2.31
N LEU A 44 -5.59 6.33 -2.43
CA LEU A 44 -4.68 6.51 -1.31
C LEU A 44 -4.36 8.00 -1.16
N PRO A 45 -4.89 8.68 -0.13
CA PRO A 45 -4.41 10.01 0.24
C PRO A 45 -2.92 9.94 0.55
N ILE A 46 -2.14 10.87 0.02
CA ILE A 46 -0.70 10.99 0.26
C ILE A 46 -0.32 12.46 0.54
N PRO A 47 0.44 12.75 1.61
CA PRO A 47 0.85 14.11 1.95
C PRO A 47 1.95 14.55 0.99
N THR A 48 1.57 15.26 -0.06
CA THR A 48 2.46 15.91 -1.01
C THR A 48 2.53 17.40 -0.71
N PRO A 49 3.64 18.09 -1.03
CA PRO A 49 3.68 19.56 -0.97
C PRO A 49 2.50 20.17 -1.73
N LYS A 50 1.99 21.30 -1.21
CA LYS A 50 0.94 22.06 -1.89
C LYS A 50 1.34 22.38 -3.33
N ASP A 51 0.35 22.34 -4.22
CA ASP A 51 0.51 22.62 -5.65
C ASP A 51 1.53 21.70 -6.37
N SER A 52 1.70 20.46 -5.88
CA SER A 52 2.47 19.43 -6.57
C SER A 52 1.98 19.24 -8.01
N ALA A 53 2.92 19.17 -8.95
CA ALA A 53 2.63 18.93 -10.36
C ALA A 53 1.98 17.55 -10.58
N GLU A 54 1.24 17.39 -11.68
CA GLU A 54 0.53 16.13 -12.01
C GLU A 54 1.48 14.94 -12.23
N ASP A 55 2.75 15.20 -12.54
CA ASP A 55 3.82 14.21 -12.70
C ASP A 55 4.71 14.07 -11.45
N ALA A 56 4.34 14.70 -10.33
CA ALA A 56 5.12 14.66 -9.09
C ALA A 56 5.24 13.25 -8.49
N VAL A 57 4.34 12.33 -8.85
CA VAL A 57 4.37 10.92 -8.41
C VAL A 57 4.86 10.01 -9.53
N LYS A 58 5.87 9.20 -9.22
CA LYS A 58 6.43 8.21 -10.13
C LYS A 58 5.95 6.82 -9.73
N PHE A 59 5.12 6.19 -10.57
CA PHE A 59 4.71 4.81 -10.37
C PHE A 59 5.82 3.83 -10.77
N ILE A 60 5.98 2.75 -10.01
CA ILE A 60 7.03 1.76 -10.18
C ILE A 60 6.36 0.40 -10.42
N ASN A 61 6.70 -0.26 -11.53
CA ASN A 61 6.09 -1.53 -11.87
C ASN A 61 6.76 -2.69 -11.11
N LEU A 62 6.06 -3.27 -10.14
CA LEU A 62 6.47 -4.48 -9.41
C LEU A 62 5.74 -5.76 -9.85
N GLU A 63 5.14 -5.79 -11.05
CA GLU A 63 4.45 -6.97 -11.60
C GLU A 63 5.34 -8.22 -11.62
N LYS A 64 6.66 -8.06 -11.87
CA LYS A 64 7.62 -9.17 -11.86
C LYS A 64 8.05 -9.62 -10.46
N TYR A 65 7.65 -8.88 -9.41
CA TYR A 65 8.00 -9.18 -8.03
C TYR A 65 6.76 -9.32 -7.13
N GLU A 66 5.85 -10.22 -7.53
CA GLU A 66 4.60 -10.46 -6.81
C GLU A 66 4.79 -10.90 -5.35
N THR A 67 5.92 -11.55 -5.03
CA THR A 67 6.24 -12.05 -3.68
C THR A 67 6.89 -11.00 -2.78
N PHE A 68 6.95 -9.72 -3.18
CA PHE A 68 7.60 -8.64 -2.42
C PHE A 68 7.27 -8.65 -0.91
N PHE A 69 5.98 -8.69 -0.56
CA PHE A 69 5.57 -8.70 0.85
C PHE A 69 5.73 -10.06 1.53
N ASP A 70 5.74 -11.15 0.76
CA ASP A 70 6.01 -12.48 1.32
C ASP A 70 7.49 -12.55 1.76
N ASP A 71 8.39 -11.99 0.95
CA ASP A 71 9.83 -11.86 1.22
C ASP A 71 10.11 -10.88 2.38
N LEU A 72 9.36 -9.76 2.48
CA LEU A 72 9.43 -8.88 3.66
C LEU A 72 8.98 -9.59 4.94
N ASN A 73 7.91 -10.39 4.87
CA ASN A 73 7.45 -11.17 6.03
C ASN A 73 8.44 -12.27 6.43
N ALA A 74 9.12 -12.89 5.45
CA ALA A 74 10.12 -13.92 5.70
C ALA A 74 11.33 -13.38 6.50
N ALA A 75 11.54 -12.06 6.53
CA ALA A 75 12.53 -11.41 7.40
C ALA A 75 12.23 -11.56 8.90
N PHE A 76 11.05 -12.04 9.28
CA PHE A 76 10.59 -12.16 10.67
C PHE A 76 10.11 -13.59 10.96
N PRO A 77 11.01 -14.58 10.95
CA PRO A 77 10.64 -15.95 11.26
C PRO A 77 10.11 -16.03 12.69
N ALA A 78 9.02 -16.79 12.89
CA ALA A 78 8.60 -17.17 14.24
C ALA A 78 9.76 -17.88 14.94
N PRO A 79 9.93 -17.72 16.27
CA PRO A 79 10.88 -18.54 17.02
C PRO A 79 10.60 -20.01 16.71
N ALA A 80 11.66 -20.76 16.35
CA ALA A 80 11.54 -22.11 15.82
C ALA A 80 10.65 -22.97 16.73
N SER A 81 9.45 -23.29 16.26
CA SER A 81 8.69 -24.43 16.76
C SER A 81 9.14 -25.64 15.94
N ASP A 82 9.74 -26.63 16.58
CA ASP A 82 10.12 -27.90 15.95
C ASP A 82 8.87 -28.59 15.39
N ALA A 83 8.60 -28.42 14.09
CA ALA A 83 7.61 -29.22 13.36
C ALA A 83 8.01 -29.38 11.88
N PRO A 84 7.91 -30.58 11.30
CA PRO A 84 8.50 -30.91 10.01
C PRO A 84 7.64 -30.46 8.82
N THR A 85 8.31 -30.01 7.76
CA THR A 85 7.74 -29.56 6.48
C THR A 85 7.34 -30.74 5.58
N ARG A 86 6.18 -30.66 4.90
CA ARG A 86 5.87 -31.47 3.71
C ARG A 86 5.51 -30.56 2.53
N GLY A 87 6.29 -30.67 1.46
CA GLY A 87 6.04 -30.02 0.17
C GLY A 87 5.26 -30.92 -0.79
N GLY A 88 4.55 -30.29 -1.72
CA GLY A 88 3.94 -30.95 -2.89
C GLY A 88 4.00 -30.01 -4.10
N LYS A 89 4.55 -30.50 -5.20
CA LYS A 89 4.53 -29.85 -6.52
C LYS A 89 3.28 -30.27 -7.29
N GLY A 90 2.66 -29.33 -8.00
CA GLY A 90 1.61 -29.59 -9.00
C GLY A 90 1.95 -28.92 -10.34
N ASP A 91 1.60 -29.59 -11.44
CA ASP A 91 1.90 -29.23 -12.83
C ASP A 91 1.06 -28.06 -13.40
N LYS A 92 1.58 -27.43 -14.47
CA LYS A 92 1.07 -26.21 -15.14
C LYS A 92 0.21 -26.49 -16.39
N PRO A 93 -0.83 -25.66 -16.65
CA PRO A 93 -1.32 -25.33 -18.00
C PRO A 93 -0.73 -24.01 -18.58
N LEU A 94 -0.88 -23.83 -19.90
CA LEU A 94 -0.27 -22.84 -20.81
C LEU A 94 -0.76 -21.36 -20.68
N ALA A 95 -0.02 -20.47 -21.35
CA ALA A 95 0.04 -19.02 -21.21
C ALA A 95 -1.17 -18.20 -21.69
N VAL A 96 -1.46 -17.13 -20.95
CA VAL A 96 -2.24 -15.95 -21.34
C VAL A 96 -1.42 -14.73 -20.92
N VAL A 97 -1.29 -13.73 -21.80
CA VAL A 97 -0.61 -12.46 -21.50
C VAL A 97 -1.68 -11.39 -21.24
N GLU A 98 -1.80 -10.98 -19.99
CA GLU A 98 -2.42 -9.72 -19.57
C GLU A 98 -1.30 -8.78 -19.09
N VAL A 99 -1.41 -7.49 -19.42
CA VAL A 99 -0.41 -6.46 -19.07
C VAL A 99 -0.87 -5.74 -17.80
N GLY A 100 -0.33 -6.13 -16.64
CA GLY A 100 -0.65 -5.57 -15.33
C GLY A 100 -2.10 -5.79 -14.88
N LYS A 101 -2.39 -5.52 -13.60
CA LYS A 101 -3.76 -5.69 -13.03
C LYS A 101 -4.48 -4.38 -12.71
N TYR A 102 -3.83 -3.24 -12.91
CA TYR A 102 -4.40 -1.93 -12.58
C TYR A 102 -3.88 -0.82 -13.48
N VAL A 103 -4.64 0.29 -13.54
CA VAL A 103 -4.21 1.56 -14.10
C VAL A 103 -4.03 2.54 -12.96
N ALA A 104 -2.89 3.22 -12.90
CA ALA A 104 -2.57 4.18 -11.84
C ALA A 104 -2.56 5.62 -12.34
N SER A 105 -2.95 6.57 -11.49
CA SER A 105 -2.92 8.01 -11.77
C SER A 105 -2.66 8.78 -10.48
N PHE A 106 -2.05 9.97 -10.59
CA PHE A 106 -1.91 10.91 -9.49
C PHE A 106 -2.90 12.06 -9.64
N VAL A 107 -3.61 12.36 -8.56
CA VAL A 107 -4.55 13.48 -8.48
C VAL A 107 -3.99 14.48 -7.46
N PRO A 108 -3.55 15.67 -7.86
CA PRO A 108 -2.81 16.59 -6.98
C PRO A 108 -3.67 17.29 -5.92
N SER A 109 -5.01 17.22 -6.02
CA SER A 109 -5.94 17.83 -5.06
C SER A 109 -7.34 17.26 -5.17
N VAL A 110 -8.19 17.49 -4.17
CA VAL A 110 -9.61 17.08 -4.20
C VAL A 110 -10.33 17.62 -5.45
N LYS A 111 -10.05 18.86 -5.85
CA LYS A 111 -10.65 19.47 -7.05
C LYS A 111 -10.23 18.76 -8.35
N ALA A 112 -9.02 18.21 -8.39
CA ALA A 112 -8.51 17.54 -9.59
C ALA A 112 -9.17 16.17 -9.84
N PHE A 113 -9.95 15.62 -8.89
CA PHE A 113 -10.79 14.44 -9.16
C PHE A 113 -11.75 14.68 -10.33
N ASP A 114 -12.13 15.94 -10.61
CA ASP A 114 -12.99 16.31 -11.73
C ASP A 114 -12.43 15.95 -13.12
N LYS A 115 -11.18 15.51 -13.20
CA LYS A 115 -10.51 15.03 -14.42
C LYS A 115 -10.59 13.51 -14.64
N LEU A 116 -10.97 12.71 -13.63
CA LEU A 116 -11.04 11.24 -13.75
C LEU A 116 -12.40 10.75 -14.28
N ASP A 117 -12.61 9.50 -14.70
CA ASP A 117 -14.00 9.06 -14.95
C ASP A 117 -14.80 8.98 -13.65
N GLN A 118 -16.12 9.27 -13.70
CA GLN A 118 -16.98 9.33 -12.51
C GLN A 118 -16.92 8.05 -11.65
N GLN A 119 -16.82 6.87 -12.27
CA GLN A 119 -16.71 5.58 -11.57
C GLN A 119 -15.44 5.41 -10.72
N PHE A 120 -14.42 6.26 -10.94
CA PHE A 120 -13.13 6.21 -10.25
C PHE A 120 -12.92 7.37 -9.27
N ARG A 121 -14.01 8.05 -8.89
CA ARG A 121 -13.99 9.17 -7.93
C ARG A 121 -14.82 8.82 -6.70
N LEU A 122 -14.43 9.35 -5.55
CA LEU A 122 -15.35 9.47 -4.41
C LEU A 122 -16.21 10.73 -4.58
N PRO A 123 -17.48 10.72 -4.12
CA PRO A 123 -18.29 11.94 -4.09
C PRO A 123 -17.59 13.06 -3.29
N ALA A 124 -17.64 14.30 -3.78
CA ALA A 124 -16.97 15.44 -3.13
C ALA A 124 -17.35 15.59 -1.64
N ALA A 125 -18.62 15.34 -1.31
CA ALA A 125 -19.14 15.38 0.06
C ALA A 125 -18.50 14.37 1.03
N VAL A 126 -17.79 13.35 0.53
CA VAL A 126 -16.99 12.44 1.38
C VAL A 126 -15.72 13.16 1.85
N TRP A 127 -15.08 13.95 0.99
CA TRP A 127 -13.88 14.71 1.34
C TRP A 127 -14.18 15.85 2.30
N ASP A 128 -15.38 16.44 2.26
CA ASP A 128 -15.83 17.46 3.22
C ASP A 128 -15.84 16.93 4.67
N LYS A 129 -15.99 15.61 4.85
CA LYS A 129 -15.93 14.95 6.17
C LYS A 129 -14.49 14.67 6.63
N LEU A 130 -13.51 14.91 5.77
CA LEU A 130 -12.10 14.62 5.98
C LEU A 130 -11.23 15.86 5.68
N PRO A 131 -11.44 16.97 6.39
CA PRO A 131 -10.73 18.23 6.14
C PRO A 131 -9.22 18.09 6.27
N GLN A 132 -8.72 17.07 6.98
CA GLN A 132 -7.29 16.79 7.08
C GLN A 132 -6.63 16.44 5.74
N TYR A 133 -7.39 16.02 4.72
CA TYR A 133 -6.88 15.71 3.38
C TYR A 133 -7.10 16.84 2.36
N ALA A 134 -7.53 18.04 2.81
CA ALA A 134 -7.79 19.16 1.91
C ALA A 134 -6.56 19.56 1.08
N ASP A 135 -5.36 19.41 1.66
CA ASP A 135 -4.09 19.74 1.04
C ASP A 135 -3.32 18.50 0.53
N PHE A 136 -3.93 17.31 0.54
CA PHE A 136 -3.27 16.07 0.10
C PHE A 136 -3.37 15.89 -1.41
N GLY A 137 -2.39 15.17 -1.96
CA GLY A 137 -2.53 14.50 -3.24
C GLY A 137 -3.08 13.09 -3.08
N PHE A 138 -3.41 12.42 -4.18
CA PHE A 138 -3.99 11.07 -4.15
C PHE A 138 -3.39 10.18 -5.21
N ALA A 139 -2.87 9.02 -4.80
CA ALA A 139 -2.56 7.93 -5.73
C ALA A 139 -3.84 7.11 -5.96
N VAL A 140 -4.29 7.05 -7.21
CA VAL A 140 -5.54 6.39 -7.60
C VAL A 140 -5.23 5.18 -8.46
N PHE A 141 -5.74 4.02 -8.07
CA PHE A 141 -5.55 2.74 -8.75
C PHE A 141 -6.90 2.20 -9.20
N LYS A 142 -7.15 2.18 -10.51
CA LYS A 142 -8.32 1.54 -11.11
C LYS A 142 -8.11 0.02 -11.08
N LEU A 143 -9.00 -0.69 -10.41
CA LEU A 143 -8.98 -2.15 -10.26
C LEU A 143 -10.14 -2.74 -11.05
N LYS A 144 -9.84 -3.77 -11.86
CA LYS A 144 -10.87 -4.60 -12.47
C LYS A 144 -11.54 -5.46 -11.41
N LYS A 145 -12.83 -5.71 -11.55
CA LYS A 145 -13.54 -6.67 -10.70
C LYS A 145 -12.86 -8.04 -10.76
N PRO A 146 -12.73 -8.75 -9.63
CA PRO A 146 -12.25 -10.13 -9.64
C PRO A 146 -13.15 -11.03 -10.48
N GLU A 147 -12.56 -11.91 -11.30
CA GLU A 147 -13.34 -12.87 -12.07
C GLU A 147 -14.04 -13.91 -11.18
N LYS A 148 -13.38 -14.33 -10.10
CA LYS A 148 -13.90 -15.26 -9.09
C LYS A 148 -13.28 -14.97 -7.72
N GLY A 149 -14.10 -15.01 -6.68
CA GLY A 149 -13.64 -14.95 -5.29
C GLY A 149 -12.84 -13.68 -4.95
N GLU A 150 -11.91 -13.79 -4.00
CA GLU A 150 -10.94 -12.74 -3.71
C GLU A 150 -9.76 -12.78 -4.69
N GLN A 151 -9.28 -11.61 -5.08
CA GLN A 151 -8.10 -11.43 -5.93
C GLN A 151 -6.98 -10.73 -5.16
N LYS A 152 -5.76 -11.26 -5.24
CA LYS A 152 -4.52 -10.56 -4.85
C LYS A 152 -4.03 -9.75 -6.05
N VAL A 153 -3.95 -8.43 -5.90
CA VAL A 153 -3.29 -7.55 -6.87
C VAL A 153 -1.79 -7.62 -6.63
N HIS A 154 -0.97 -7.60 -7.69
CA HIS A 154 0.48 -7.47 -7.51
C HIS A 154 0.79 -6.13 -6.81
N PRO A 155 1.93 -6.01 -6.12
CA PRO A 155 2.26 -4.81 -5.35
C PRO A 155 2.15 -3.52 -6.20
N MET A 156 1.48 -2.53 -5.64
CA MET A 156 1.34 -1.17 -6.18
C MET A 156 2.41 -0.30 -5.57
N ALA A 157 3.40 0.10 -6.36
CA ALA A 157 4.54 0.88 -5.88
C ALA A 157 4.59 2.25 -6.55
N PHE A 158 4.98 3.26 -5.77
CA PHE A 158 5.21 4.60 -6.28
C PHE A 158 6.15 5.39 -5.36
N GLU A 159 6.69 6.47 -5.91
CA GLU A 159 7.55 7.42 -5.21
C GLU A 159 6.98 8.83 -5.32
N PHE A 160 6.84 9.54 -4.20
CA PHE A 160 6.24 10.87 -4.14
C PHE A 160 7.04 11.83 -3.25
N PRO A 161 6.99 13.16 -3.49
CA PRO A 161 7.56 14.15 -2.57
C PRO A 161 6.75 14.21 -1.29
N ARG A 162 7.41 14.30 -0.13
CA ARG A 162 6.73 14.43 1.16
C ARG A 162 6.48 15.90 1.48
N ASP A 163 5.30 16.19 2.03
CA ASP A 163 5.00 17.49 2.63
C ASP A 163 5.90 17.76 3.86
N ASP A 164 5.93 16.82 4.82
CA ASP A 164 6.88 16.82 5.95
C ASP A 164 7.96 15.75 5.76
N LYS A 165 9.22 16.18 5.59
CA LYS A 165 10.38 15.31 5.41
C LYS A 165 10.76 14.49 6.65
N LYS A 166 10.20 14.83 7.81
CA LYS A 166 10.41 14.10 9.08
C LYS A 166 9.39 12.97 9.28
N ILE A 167 8.38 12.89 8.43
CA ILE A 167 7.31 11.90 8.56
C ILE A 167 7.40 10.92 7.40
N LEU A 168 7.43 9.64 7.73
CA LEU A 168 7.20 8.55 6.80
C LEU A 168 5.72 8.13 6.93
N PHE A 169 4.95 8.33 5.88
CA PHE A 169 3.50 8.22 5.91
C PHE A 169 3.00 6.87 5.35
N LEU A 170 2.09 6.21 6.05
CA LEU A 170 1.43 4.98 5.62
C LEU A 170 -0.09 5.20 5.60
N PRO A 171 -0.74 5.20 4.42
CA PRO A 171 -2.17 5.39 4.28
C PRO A 171 -2.89 4.15 4.81
N THR A 172 -3.57 4.30 5.93
CA THR A 172 -4.30 3.23 6.63
C THR A 172 -5.72 3.63 7.01
N LEU A 173 -6.19 4.84 6.69
CA LEU A 173 -7.58 5.25 6.88
C LEU A 173 -8.55 4.46 5.99
N HIS A 174 -9.68 4.08 6.58
CA HIS A 174 -10.76 3.33 5.95
C HIS A 174 -11.95 4.24 5.62
N ILE A 175 -12.36 4.24 4.35
CA ILE A 175 -13.62 4.81 3.88
C ILE A 175 -14.35 3.71 3.12
N HIS A 176 -15.58 3.42 3.54
CA HIS A 176 -16.46 2.50 2.82
C HIS A 176 -17.86 3.08 2.74
N ASP A 177 -18.50 2.92 1.58
CA ASP A 177 -19.88 3.34 1.32
C ASP A 177 -20.13 4.84 1.63
N GLY A 178 -19.12 5.69 1.45
CA GLY A 178 -19.20 7.13 1.74
C GLY A 178 -19.25 7.49 3.24
N THR A 179 -18.96 6.52 4.10
CA THR A 179 -18.88 6.69 5.56
C THR A 179 -17.44 6.68 6.05
N VAL A 180 -17.19 7.46 7.10
CA VAL A 180 -15.90 7.54 7.79
C VAL A 180 -16.16 7.16 9.25
N PRO A 181 -16.06 5.87 9.60
CA PRO A 181 -16.27 5.46 10.98
C PRO A 181 -15.10 5.94 11.86
N ALA A 182 -15.36 6.27 13.12
CA ALA A 182 -14.30 6.68 14.06
C ALA A 182 -13.29 5.56 14.38
N LYS A 183 -13.74 4.30 14.27
CA LYS A 183 -12.92 3.09 14.44
C LYS A 183 -13.16 2.14 13.28
N ALA A 184 -12.15 1.37 12.92
CA ALA A 184 -12.23 0.40 11.84
C ALA A 184 -11.50 -0.90 12.20
N LYS A 185 -11.83 -1.99 11.50
CA LYS A 185 -11.15 -3.28 11.64
C LYS A 185 -9.93 -3.34 10.73
N PHE A 186 -8.77 -3.54 11.31
CA PHE A 186 -7.50 -3.66 10.62
C PHE A 186 -7.06 -5.12 10.54
N ASP A 187 -6.58 -5.46 9.35
CA ASP A 187 -5.88 -6.70 9.01
C ASP A 187 -4.66 -6.30 8.18
N HIS A 188 -3.73 -5.55 8.81
CA HIS A 188 -2.62 -4.88 8.13
C HIS A 188 -1.27 -5.34 8.66
N ALA A 189 -0.30 -5.56 7.79
CA ALA A 189 1.11 -5.60 8.15
C ALA A 189 1.78 -4.37 7.53
N LEU A 190 2.34 -3.53 8.39
CA LEU A 190 3.06 -2.33 8.01
C LEU A 190 4.55 -2.61 8.09
N PHE A 191 5.30 -2.13 7.11
CA PHE A 191 6.74 -2.29 7.00
C PHE A 191 7.39 -0.94 6.74
N CYS A 192 8.58 -0.74 7.29
CA CYS A 192 9.40 0.40 6.91
C CYS A 192 10.90 0.13 7.01
N GLN A 193 11.69 1.02 6.41
CA GLN A 193 13.11 1.17 6.74
C GLN A 193 13.36 2.62 7.14
N VAL A 194 13.92 2.79 8.32
CA VAL A 194 14.28 4.07 8.94
C VAL A 194 15.61 3.90 9.71
N PRO A 195 16.35 4.97 9.99
CA PRO A 195 17.62 4.85 10.71
C PRO A 195 17.47 4.26 12.13
N GLU A 196 16.37 4.57 12.81
CA GLU A 196 16.09 4.14 14.18
C GLU A 196 14.76 3.39 14.25
N ALA A 197 14.74 2.30 15.02
CA ALA A 197 13.55 1.47 15.21
C ALA A 197 12.37 2.29 15.75
N PRO A 198 11.22 2.33 15.04
CA PRO A 198 10.05 3.01 15.57
C PRO A 198 9.52 2.28 16.81
N SER A 199 9.10 3.05 17.82
CA SER A 199 8.58 2.46 19.07
C SER A 199 7.44 1.47 18.82
N GLY A 200 7.58 0.26 19.36
CA GLY A 200 6.58 -0.80 19.25
C GLY A 200 6.54 -1.49 17.88
N TRP A 201 7.57 -1.33 17.05
CA TRP A 201 7.79 -2.10 15.83
C TRP A 201 8.82 -3.18 16.10
N GLU A 202 8.63 -4.33 15.45
CA GLU A 202 9.58 -5.44 15.43
C GLU A 202 10.67 -5.15 14.41
N GLU A 203 11.93 -5.38 14.78
CA GLU A 203 13.08 -5.26 13.88
C GLU A 203 13.45 -6.63 13.30
N SER A 204 13.77 -6.70 12.01
CA SER A 204 14.23 -7.94 11.38
C SER A 204 15.58 -8.36 11.98
N PRO A 205 15.85 -9.67 12.21
CA PRO A 205 17.12 -10.12 12.78
C PRO A 205 18.35 -9.83 11.90
N GLY A 206 18.14 -9.63 10.59
CA GLY A 206 19.18 -9.32 9.63
C GLY A 206 18.79 -8.19 8.68
N LEU A 207 19.73 -7.83 7.82
CA LEU A 207 19.57 -6.81 6.78
C LEU A 207 18.60 -7.28 5.68
N ALA A 208 17.98 -6.33 4.98
CA ALA A 208 16.95 -6.62 3.99
C ALA A 208 17.43 -7.52 2.84
N ASP A 209 18.70 -7.45 2.44
CA ASP A 209 19.25 -8.28 1.36
C ASP A 209 19.29 -9.78 1.67
N THR A 210 19.13 -10.16 2.94
CA THR A 210 19.08 -11.56 3.37
C THR A 210 17.74 -12.24 3.08
N SER A 211 16.66 -11.48 2.94
CA SER A 211 15.30 -12.01 2.72
C SER A 211 14.61 -11.44 1.49
N VAL A 212 15.01 -10.25 1.02
CA VAL A 212 14.40 -9.53 -0.12
C VAL A 212 15.30 -9.63 -1.35
N LYS A 213 14.69 -9.87 -2.51
CA LYS A 213 15.34 -9.78 -3.84
C LYS A 213 15.56 -8.31 -4.21
N VAL A 214 16.47 -7.63 -3.50
CA VAL A 214 16.70 -6.17 -3.58
C VAL A 214 16.86 -5.63 -5.01
N LYS A 215 17.45 -6.41 -5.93
CA LYS A 215 17.58 -6.04 -7.35
C LYS A 215 16.23 -5.88 -8.06
N GLU A 216 15.23 -6.69 -7.71
CA GLU A 216 13.87 -6.63 -8.26
C GLU A 216 13.05 -5.48 -7.68
N THR A 217 13.51 -4.85 -6.59
CA THR A 217 12.81 -3.74 -5.92
C THR A 217 12.99 -2.40 -6.63
N GLN A 218 13.85 -2.32 -7.66
CA GLN A 218 14.16 -1.07 -8.37
C GLN A 218 14.60 0.07 -7.44
N GLY A 219 15.32 -0.30 -6.38
CA GLY A 219 15.83 0.64 -5.38
C GLY A 219 14.80 1.08 -4.36
N ILE A 220 13.63 0.43 -4.24
CA ILE A 220 12.63 0.70 -3.18
C ILE A 220 13.15 0.29 -1.81
N VAL A 221 13.89 -0.82 -1.73
CA VAL A 221 14.44 -1.37 -0.47
C VAL A 221 15.94 -1.08 -0.41
N ASP A 222 16.41 -0.59 0.74
CA ASP A 222 17.82 -0.49 1.06
C ASP A 222 18.35 -1.88 1.42
N PRO A 223 19.31 -2.46 0.67
CA PRO A 223 19.89 -3.75 1.02
C PRO A 223 20.59 -3.74 2.38
N ASN A 224 21.12 -2.59 2.81
CA ASN A 224 21.95 -2.48 4.02
C ASN A 224 21.17 -2.07 5.28
N GLY A 225 19.85 -1.89 5.15
CA GLY A 225 18.99 -1.52 6.27
C GLY A 225 18.23 -2.72 6.82
N HIS A 226 17.95 -2.69 8.12
CA HIS A 226 16.93 -3.56 8.71
C HIS A 226 15.54 -3.20 8.15
N ILE A 227 14.62 -4.16 8.25
CA ILE A 227 13.19 -3.96 8.00
C ILE A 227 12.52 -3.89 9.37
N TYR A 228 11.63 -2.94 9.55
CA TYR A 228 10.78 -2.87 10.74
C TYR A 228 9.35 -3.24 10.36
N ARG A 229 8.68 -4.02 11.21
CA ARG A 229 7.30 -4.48 11.01
C ARG A 229 6.39 -4.09 12.17
N LYS A 230 5.17 -3.68 11.83
CA LYS A 230 4.06 -3.55 12.78
C LYS A 230 2.83 -4.28 12.25
N VAL A 231 2.36 -5.24 13.03
CA VAL A 231 1.13 -5.98 12.72
C VAL A 231 -0.05 -5.30 13.42
N MET A 232 -1.07 -4.94 12.65
CA MET A 232 -2.34 -4.40 13.15
C MET A 232 -3.44 -5.40 12.88
N ARG A 233 -3.94 -6.04 13.94
CA ARG A 233 -5.05 -7.01 13.89
C ARG A 233 -6.08 -6.63 14.95
N GLY A 234 -7.30 -6.31 14.53
CA GLY A 234 -8.39 -5.92 15.45
C GLY A 234 -8.99 -4.56 15.13
N VAL A 235 -9.68 -3.96 16.10
CA VAL A 235 -10.37 -2.66 15.93
C VAL A 235 -9.50 -1.54 16.49
N PHE A 236 -9.16 -0.56 15.65
CA PHE A 236 -8.34 0.59 16.01
C PHE A 236 -9.06 1.89 15.66
N GLU A 237 -8.53 3.02 16.14
CA GLU A 237 -8.89 4.34 15.61
C GLU A 237 -8.68 4.36 14.10
N ASN A 238 -9.64 4.93 13.38
CA ASN A 238 -9.58 5.03 11.93
C ASN A 238 -8.72 6.23 11.54
N LYS A 239 -7.40 6.04 11.50
CA LYS A 239 -6.42 7.06 11.14
C LYS A 239 -5.24 6.46 10.40
N ASP A 240 -4.56 7.30 9.64
CA ASP A 240 -3.28 6.95 9.00
C ASP A 240 -2.16 6.79 10.02
N VAL A 241 -1.10 6.08 9.63
CA VAL A 241 0.10 5.91 10.44
C VAL A 241 1.20 6.81 9.90
N GLY A 242 1.73 7.68 10.75
CA GLY A 242 2.96 8.44 10.50
C GLY A 242 4.07 7.94 11.42
N ILE A 243 5.28 7.79 10.88
CA ILE A 243 6.49 7.41 11.62
C ILE A 243 7.45 8.59 11.55
N LEU A 244 8.03 8.99 12.69
CA LEU A 244 9.13 9.96 12.70
C LEU A 244 10.36 9.28 12.10
N SER A 245 10.92 9.87 11.05
CA SER A 245 12.02 9.34 10.24
C SER A 245 13.14 10.35 10.04
#